data_AF-A0A024E6C1-F1
#
_entry.id   AF-A0A024E6C1-F1
#
_cell.length_a   1.000
_cell.length_b   1.000
_cell.length_c   1.000
_cell.angle_alpha   90.00
_cell.angle_beta   90.00
_cell.angle_gamma   90.00
#
_symmetry.space_group_name_H-M   'P 1'
#
loop_
_entity.id
_entity.type
_entity.pdbx_description
1 polymer ?
#
loop_
_entity_poly.entity_id
_entity_poly.type
_entity_poly.pdbx_seq_one_letter_code
_entity_poly.pdbx_strand_id
1 'polypeptide(L)'
;MSSETVRSIQQALIADGFFPGEVDGIWGRRTIAAVKAFQDSVGLEADGIVGPKTSAALFSDVDHVPAGPLLPWLAEAENLIGTREVLGDKNNPTILDWADDLDLHYPGDEVPWCGLFVAHCVGSTMPEEVLPSNPLGARQWEKFGESTVPRLGAVMVFWRESKNSGKGHVGFYTGEDSNAYRILGGNQTDKVCLTWVGKDRFLKARWPRKASSLGGGDAIIVMNRTEDLSRNEA
;
A
#
# COMPACT_ATOMS: atom_id res chain seq x y z
N MET A 1 -5.51 6.00 -4.76
CA MET A 1 -6.64 6.92 -4.68
C MET A 1 -6.16 8.26 -5.16
N SER A 2 -7.01 9.04 -5.83
CA SER A 2 -6.68 10.46 -5.97
C SER A 2 -6.85 11.12 -4.60
N SER A 3 -6.09 12.18 -4.37
CA SER A 3 -6.25 13.07 -3.21
C SER A 3 -7.71 13.56 -3.06
N GLU A 4 -8.51 13.57 -4.13
CA GLU A 4 -9.95 13.90 -4.11
C GLU A 4 -10.79 12.86 -3.34
N THR A 5 -10.56 11.55 -3.51
CA THR A 5 -11.33 10.54 -2.78
C THR A 5 -11.14 10.65 -1.27
N VAL A 6 -9.90 10.91 -0.83
CA VAL A 6 -9.63 11.13 0.61
C VAL A 6 -10.35 12.37 1.11
N ARG A 7 -10.36 13.47 0.33
CA ARG A 7 -11.11 14.68 0.69
C ARG A 7 -12.60 14.42 0.80
N SER A 8 -13.20 13.66 -0.12
CA SER A 8 -14.62 13.30 -0.04
C SER A 8 -14.95 12.51 1.23
N ILE A 9 -14.08 11.57 1.62
CA ILE A 9 -14.25 10.83 2.88
C ILE A 9 -14.11 11.77 4.09
N GLN A 10 -13.08 12.63 4.11
CA GLN A 10 -12.89 13.60 5.18
C GLN A 10 -14.09 14.55 5.33
N GLN A 11 -14.66 15.00 4.21
CA GLN A 11 -15.87 15.82 4.18
C GLN A 11 -17.10 15.07 4.73
N ALA A 12 -17.31 13.83 4.29
CA ALA A 12 -18.42 13.01 4.77
C ALA A 12 -18.32 12.73 6.28
N LEU A 13 -17.13 12.39 6.78
CA LEU A 13 -16.90 12.22 8.21
C LEU A 13 -17.28 13.48 9.00
N ILE A 14 -16.88 14.67 8.53
CA ILE A 14 -17.24 15.94 9.17
C ILE A 14 -18.77 16.15 9.16
N ALA A 15 -19.44 15.81 8.05
CA ALA A 15 -20.89 15.92 7.94
C ALA A 15 -21.62 14.98 8.92
N ASP A 16 -21.08 13.79 9.18
CA ASP A 16 -21.57 12.83 10.16
C ASP A 16 -21.10 13.12 11.61
N GLY A 17 -20.36 14.21 11.84
CA GLY A 17 -19.93 14.64 13.18
C GLY A 17 -18.62 14.01 13.68
N PHE A 18 -17.87 13.32 12.81
CA PHE A 18 -16.56 12.75 13.09
C PHE A 18 -15.46 13.67 12.54
N PHE A 19 -14.45 13.99 13.34
CA PHE A 19 -13.47 15.02 12.96
C PHE A 19 -12.12 14.42 12.51
N PRO A 20 -11.86 14.32 11.18
CA PRO A 20 -10.61 13.78 10.64
C PRO A 20 -9.45 14.80 10.66
N GLY A 21 -9.70 16.05 11.09
CA GLY A 21 -8.78 17.16 10.91
C GLY A 21 -9.12 17.99 9.69
N GLU A 22 -8.11 18.52 9.01
CA GLU A 22 -8.30 19.30 7.78
C GLU A 22 -8.70 18.39 6.61
N VAL A 23 -9.46 18.93 5.65
CA VAL A 23 -9.80 18.24 4.40
C VAL A 23 -8.63 18.40 3.41
N ASP A 24 -7.47 17.89 3.81
CA ASP A 24 -6.19 18.02 3.11
C ASP A 24 -5.97 16.92 2.06
N GLY A 25 -6.80 15.88 2.06
CA GLY A 25 -6.64 14.71 1.20
C GLY A 25 -5.56 13.73 1.67
N ILE A 26 -5.12 13.83 2.92
CA ILE A 26 -4.10 12.97 3.53
C ILE A 26 -4.76 11.91 4.42
N TRP A 27 -4.40 10.65 4.21
CA TRP A 27 -4.87 9.53 5.03
C TRP A 27 -4.05 9.37 6.32
N GLY A 28 -4.11 10.39 7.19
CA GLY A 28 -3.33 10.43 8.43
C GLY A 28 -4.03 9.82 9.65
N ARG A 29 -3.33 9.80 10.79
CA ARG A 29 -3.83 9.25 12.07
C ARG A 29 -5.18 9.81 12.52
N ARG A 30 -5.43 11.10 12.24
CA ARG A 30 -6.71 11.76 12.58
C ARG A 30 -7.85 11.27 11.69
N THR A 31 -7.62 11.14 10.38
CA THR A 31 -8.56 10.54 9.44
C THR A 31 -8.89 9.10 9.86
N ILE A 32 -7.88 8.29 10.17
CA ILE A 32 -8.06 6.90 10.65
C ILE A 32 -8.91 6.85 11.92
N ALA A 33 -8.61 7.70 12.91
CA ALA A 33 -9.37 7.76 14.16
C ALA A 33 -10.84 8.16 13.94
N ALA A 34 -11.09 9.12 13.04
CA ALA A 34 -12.44 9.53 12.68
C ALA A 34 -13.22 8.41 11.97
N VAL A 35 -12.59 7.67 11.05
CA VAL A 35 -13.20 6.50 10.40
C VAL A 35 -13.55 5.42 11.42
N LYS A 36 -12.66 5.11 12.36
CA LYS A 36 -12.92 4.12 13.42
C LYS A 36 -14.10 4.52 14.28
N ALA A 37 -14.14 5.78 14.73
CA ALA A 37 -15.25 6.31 15.51
C ALA A 37 -16.58 6.26 14.75
N PHE A 38 -16.56 6.56 13.44
CA PHE A 38 -17.73 6.41 12.58
C PHE A 38 -18.17 4.95 12.51
N GLN A 39 -17.26 4.03 12.19
CA GLN A 39 -17.52 2.59 12.08
C GLN A 39 -18.14 2.04 13.38
N ASP A 40 -17.58 2.38 14.54
CA ASP A 40 -18.12 2.01 15.85
C ASP A 40 -19.55 2.54 16.03
N SER A 41 -19.83 3.78 15.61
CA SER A 41 -21.15 4.40 15.78
C SER A 41 -22.25 3.74 14.95
N VAL A 42 -21.90 3.13 13.81
CA VAL A 42 -22.81 2.41 12.92
C VAL A 42 -22.72 0.88 13.07
N GLY A 43 -22.01 0.37 14.07
CA GLY A 43 -21.91 -1.05 14.38
C GLY A 43 -21.08 -1.87 13.38
N LEU A 44 -20.14 -1.25 12.68
CA LEU A 44 -19.16 -1.90 11.82
C LEU A 44 -17.87 -2.22 12.59
N GLU A 45 -17.02 -3.08 12.02
CA GLU A 45 -15.68 -3.32 12.56
C GLU A 45 -14.84 -2.04 12.43
N ALA A 46 -14.36 -1.50 13.57
CA ALA A 46 -13.57 -0.27 13.63
C ALA A 46 -12.08 -0.48 13.28
N ASP A 47 -11.84 -0.93 12.06
CA ASP A 47 -10.50 -1.13 11.52
C ASP A 47 -9.87 0.14 10.93
N GLY A 48 -10.66 1.21 10.75
CA GLY A 48 -10.20 2.48 10.18
C GLY A 48 -10.14 2.46 8.65
N ILE A 49 -10.79 1.50 8.00
CA ILE A 49 -10.75 1.28 6.56
C ILE A 49 -12.13 1.49 5.94
N VAL A 50 -12.22 2.34 4.93
CA VAL A 50 -13.48 2.61 4.22
C VAL A 50 -13.72 1.54 3.14
N GLY A 51 -14.09 0.34 3.58
CA GLY A 51 -14.56 -0.75 2.70
C GLY A 51 -16.01 -0.56 2.21
N PRO A 52 -16.56 -1.45 1.37
CA PRO A 52 -17.88 -1.27 0.76
C PRO A 52 -19.02 -1.04 1.77
N LYS A 53 -18.95 -1.71 2.94
CA LYS A 53 -19.92 -1.51 4.03
C LYS A 53 -19.80 -0.12 4.66
N THR A 54 -18.58 0.33 4.93
CA THR A 54 -18.33 1.68 5.47
C THR A 54 -18.68 2.75 4.46
N SER A 55 -18.36 2.57 3.17
CA SER A 55 -18.77 3.49 2.10
C SER A 55 -20.29 3.58 1.98
N ALA A 56 -21.00 2.45 2.01
CA ALA A 56 -22.46 2.45 1.92
C ALA A 56 -23.12 3.17 3.10
N ALA A 57 -22.53 3.06 4.31
CA ALA A 57 -23.01 3.79 5.48
C ALA A 57 -22.67 5.29 5.40
N LEU A 58 -21.45 5.63 4.97
CA LEU A 58 -20.92 7.00 4.98
C LEU A 58 -21.48 7.86 3.84
N PHE A 59 -21.80 7.26 2.69
CA PHE A 59 -22.29 7.96 1.49
C PHE A 59 -23.73 7.55 1.16
N SER A 60 -24.62 7.68 2.14
CA SER A 60 -26.03 7.26 2.06
C SER A 60 -26.81 7.92 0.89
N ASP A 61 -26.35 9.05 0.36
CA ASP A 61 -26.81 9.63 -0.91
C ASP A 61 -25.91 9.18 -2.07
N VAL A 62 -26.53 8.49 -3.03
CA VAL A 62 -25.92 7.64 -4.08
C VAL A 62 -24.99 8.39 -5.07
N ASP A 63 -24.88 9.71 -4.97
CA ASP A 63 -24.13 10.54 -5.90
C ASP A 63 -22.61 10.60 -5.61
N HIS A 64 -22.13 10.05 -4.48
CA HIS A 64 -20.71 10.17 -4.05
C HIS A 64 -20.06 8.86 -3.57
N VAL A 65 -20.54 7.69 -3.99
CA VAL A 65 -19.89 6.42 -3.63
C VAL A 65 -18.49 6.33 -4.29
N PRO A 66 -17.39 6.17 -3.53
CA PRO A 66 -16.07 5.93 -4.10
C PRO A 66 -16.08 4.65 -4.95
N ALA A 67 -15.39 4.65 -6.09
CA ALA A 67 -15.44 3.59 -7.11
C ALA A 67 -14.84 2.22 -6.69
N GLY A 68 -14.66 1.93 -5.40
CA GLY A 68 -14.16 0.66 -4.90
C GLY A 68 -13.79 0.66 -3.41
N PRO A 69 -13.42 -0.51 -2.84
CA PRO A 69 -12.93 -0.61 -1.47
C PRO A 69 -11.68 0.26 -1.29
N LEU A 70 -11.65 1.09 -0.24
CA LEU A 70 -10.46 1.87 0.11
C LEU A 70 -9.37 0.93 0.63
N LEU A 71 -8.25 0.85 -0.08
CA LEU A 71 -7.03 0.20 0.39
C LEU A 71 -6.04 1.31 0.79
N PRO A 72 -6.01 1.74 2.06
CA PRO A 72 -5.31 2.97 2.44
C PRO A 72 -3.80 2.88 2.19
N TRP A 73 -3.19 1.70 2.36
CA TRP A 73 -1.78 1.48 2.03
C TRP A 73 -1.49 1.55 0.52
N LEU A 74 -2.40 1.09 -0.33
CA LEU A 74 -2.23 1.20 -1.78
C LEU A 74 -2.48 2.64 -2.25
N ALA A 75 -3.42 3.34 -1.60
CA ALA A 75 -3.64 4.76 -1.85
C ALA A 75 -2.39 5.59 -1.56
N GLU A 76 -1.74 5.33 -0.43
CA GLU A 76 -0.47 5.98 -0.08
C GLU A 76 0.64 5.64 -1.10
N ALA A 77 0.74 4.37 -1.49
CA ALA A 77 1.68 3.95 -2.53
C ALA A 77 1.49 4.73 -3.85
N GLU A 78 0.25 4.99 -4.25
CA GLU A 78 -0.08 5.76 -5.46
C GLU A 78 0.28 7.25 -5.33
N ASN A 79 0.07 7.85 -4.15
CA ASN A 79 0.48 9.23 -3.87
C ASN A 79 2.00 9.43 -3.98
N LEU A 80 2.76 8.37 -3.71
CA LEU A 80 4.22 8.39 -3.74
C LEU A 80 4.81 8.11 -5.12
N ILE A 81 3.99 7.83 -6.15
CA ILE A 81 4.49 7.59 -7.50
C ILE A 81 5.34 8.78 -7.98
N GLY A 82 6.55 8.47 -8.42
CA GLY A 82 7.51 9.46 -8.90
C GLY A 82 8.54 9.90 -7.85
N THR A 83 8.37 9.56 -6.57
CA THR A 83 9.42 9.72 -5.55
C THR A 83 10.67 8.94 -5.97
N ARG A 84 11.83 9.59 -5.98
CA ARG A 84 13.11 9.02 -6.43
C ARG A 84 14.21 9.27 -5.41
N GLU A 85 15.16 8.36 -5.31
CA GLU A 85 16.40 8.65 -4.58
C GLU A 85 17.18 9.81 -5.22
N VAL A 86 18.08 10.41 -4.44
CA VAL A 86 19.01 11.41 -4.95
C VAL A 86 20.36 10.73 -5.18
N LEU A 87 20.90 10.80 -6.39
CA LEU A 87 22.17 10.15 -6.71
C LEU A 87 23.36 10.82 -5.99
N GLY A 88 24.25 10.02 -5.39
CA GLY A 88 25.51 10.46 -4.76
C GLY A 88 25.41 10.64 -3.23
N ASP A 89 26.28 11.47 -2.63
CA ASP A 89 26.36 11.65 -1.16
C ASP A 89 25.14 12.35 -0.50
N LYS A 90 24.03 12.48 -1.22
CA LYS A 90 22.81 13.16 -0.77
C LYS A 90 21.65 12.18 -0.78
N ASN A 91 20.96 12.04 0.34
CA ASN A 91 19.76 11.21 0.44
C ASN A 91 18.50 12.01 0.09
N ASN A 92 17.47 11.35 -0.43
CA ASN A 92 16.12 11.94 -0.46
C ASN A 92 15.55 12.04 0.97
N PRO A 93 15.25 13.25 1.49
CA PRO A 93 14.73 13.42 2.85
C PRO A 93 13.41 12.69 3.07
N THR A 94 12.54 12.58 2.06
CA THR A 94 11.28 11.83 2.16
C THR A 94 11.51 10.34 2.41
N ILE A 95 12.54 9.75 1.78
CA ILE A 95 12.85 8.32 1.98
C ILE A 95 13.44 8.09 3.38
N LEU A 96 14.25 9.03 3.88
CA LEU A 96 14.77 8.96 5.25
C LEU A 96 13.66 9.16 6.29
N ASP A 97 12.76 10.11 6.07
CA ASP A 97 11.63 10.38 6.97
C ASP A 97 10.76 9.12 7.15
N TRP A 98 10.59 8.30 6.11
CA TRP A 98 9.88 7.01 6.22
C TRP A 98 10.53 6.04 7.21
N ALA A 99 11.86 6.02 7.28
CA ALA A 99 12.58 5.17 8.21
C ALA A 99 12.47 5.73 9.63
N ASP A 100 12.61 7.04 9.79
CA ASP A 100 12.49 7.75 11.07
C ASP A 100 11.08 7.62 11.67
N ASP A 101 10.03 7.78 10.85
CA ASP A 101 8.62 7.62 11.26
C ASP A 101 8.30 6.21 11.80
N LEU A 102 9.08 5.21 11.39
CA LEU A 102 8.94 3.81 11.79
C LEU A 102 10.01 3.36 12.80
N ASP A 103 10.87 4.27 13.28
CA ASP A 103 11.99 3.98 14.17
C ASP A 103 12.93 2.87 13.62
N LEU A 104 13.17 2.92 12.31
CA LEU A 104 14.02 1.96 11.60
C LEU A 104 15.39 2.54 11.34
N HIS A 105 16.44 1.83 11.76
CA HIS A 105 17.80 2.20 11.37
C HIS A 105 17.98 1.99 9.86
N TYR A 106 18.20 3.08 9.12
CA TYR A 106 18.36 3.06 7.68
C TYR A 106 19.58 3.89 7.25
N PRO A 107 20.63 3.27 6.66
CA PRO A 107 21.92 3.92 6.48
C PRO A 107 22.00 4.85 5.25
N GLY A 108 21.01 4.82 4.34
CA GLY A 108 20.96 5.69 3.16
C GLY A 108 20.10 5.12 2.02
N ASP A 109 19.67 5.97 1.08
CA ASP A 109 18.80 5.58 -0.05
C ASP A 109 19.47 4.72 -1.13
N GLU A 110 20.80 4.56 -1.10
CA GLU A 110 21.54 3.56 -1.91
C GLU A 110 21.29 2.10 -1.47
N VAL A 111 20.67 1.87 -0.30
CA VAL A 111 20.23 0.54 0.11
C VAL A 111 18.89 0.22 -0.58
N PRO A 112 18.63 -1.04 -0.98
CA PRO A 112 17.34 -1.43 -1.53
C PRO A 112 16.15 -1.01 -0.64
N TRP A 113 15.39 0.02 -1.06
CA TRP A 113 14.29 0.59 -0.28
C TRP A 113 12.90 0.10 -0.68
N CYS A 114 12.79 -0.96 -1.49
CA CYS A 114 11.49 -1.58 -1.80
C CYS A 114 10.75 -2.04 -0.53
N GLY A 115 11.48 -2.59 0.45
CA GLY A 115 10.91 -2.98 1.75
C GLY A 115 10.50 -1.78 2.60
N LEU A 116 11.34 -0.74 2.66
CA LEU A 116 11.06 0.51 3.37
C LEU A 116 9.80 1.20 2.82
N PHE A 117 9.66 1.26 1.50
CA PHE A 117 8.47 1.80 0.83
C PHE A 117 7.19 1.09 1.26
N VAL A 118 7.18 -0.25 1.24
CA VAL A 118 6.01 -1.03 1.68
C VAL A 118 5.77 -0.85 3.18
N ALA A 119 6.84 -0.75 3.98
CA ALA A 119 6.78 -0.49 5.41
C ALA A 119 6.09 0.84 5.70
N HIS A 120 6.49 1.91 5.01
CA HIS A 120 5.89 3.23 5.11
C HIS A 120 4.41 3.19 4.75
N CYS A 121 4.07 2.67 3.58
CA CYS A 121 2.70 2.64 3.09
C CYS A 121 1.75 1.91 4.07
N VAL A 122 2.20 0.78 4.63
CA VAL A 122 1.40 0.02 5.60
C VAL A 122 1.43 0.70 6.98
N GLY A 123 2.60 1.03 7.51
CA GLY A 123 2.75 1.54 8.88
C GLY A 123 2.14 2.91 9.12
N SER A 124 2.23 3.82 8.13
CA SER A 124 1.65 5.16 8.23
C SER A 124 0.11 5.15 8.16
N THR A 125 -0.45 4.21 7.39
CA THR A 125 -1.90 4.13 7.14
C THR A 125 -2.63 3.09 7.99
N MET A 126 -1.90 2.15 8.58
CA MET A 126 -2.40 1.08 9.45
C MET A 126 -1.48 0.92 10.67
N PRO A 127 -1.50 1.88 11.62
CA PRO A 127 -0.57 1.92 12.75
C PRO A 127 -0.70 0.73 13.72
N GLU A 128 -1.80 -0.02 13.66
CA GLU A 128 -2.03 -1.23 14.47
C GLU A 128 -1.64 -2.53 13.74
N GLU A 129 -1.25 -2.46 12.46
CA GLU A 129 -0.76 -3.61 11.72
C GLU A 129 0.68 -3.94 12.11
N VAL A 130 0.96 -5.22 12.35
CA VAL A 130 2.31 -5.66 12.74
C VAL A 130 3.15 -5.87 11.49
N LEU A 131 4.15 -5.02 11.30
CA LEU A 131 5.16 -5.15 10.24
C LEU A 131 6.12 -6.33 10.50
N PRO A 132 6.81 -6.86 9.48
CA PRO A 132 7.88 -7.83 9.68
C PRO A 132 8.98 -7.28 10.59
N SER A 133 9.64 -8.15 11.37
CA SER A 133 10.71 -7.76 12.31
C SER A 133 11.90 -7.05 11.67
N ASN A 134 12.12 -7.26 10.37
CA ASN A 134 13.06 -6.51 9.56
C ASN A 134 12.35 -6.13 8.24
N PRO A 135 11.63 -5.00 8.21
CA PRO A 135 10.78 -4.64 7.08
C PRO A 135 11.57 -4.11 5.87
N LEU A 136 12.86 -3.80 6.03
CA LEU A 136 13.73 -3.37 4.93
C LEU A 136 14.01 -4.51 3.94
N GLY A 137 14.10 -5.75 4.43
CA GLY A 137 14.37 -6.91 3.58
C GLY A 137 13.14 -7.39 2.82
N ALA A 138 13.13 -7.30 1.49
CA ALA A 138 12.00 -7.73 0.65
C ALA A 138 11.48 -9.15 0.97
N ARG A 139 12.39 -10.11 1.22
CA ARG A 139 12.01 -11.50 1.56
C ARG A 139 11.36 -11.66 2.94
N GLN A 140 11.54 -10.71 3.86
CA GLN A 140 10.91 -10.76 5.18
C GLN A 140 9.39 -10.57 5.10
N TRP A 141 8.93 -9.89 4.06
CA TRP A 141 7.50 -9.70 3.78
C TRP A 141 6.76 -11.01 3.48
N GLU A 142 7.44 -12.12 3.21
CA GLU A 142 6.77 -13.44 3.12
C GLU A 142 6.06 -13.87 4.41
N LYS A 143 6.44 -13.27 5.55
CA LYS A 143 5.88 -13.52 6.88
C LYS A 143 4.81 -12.50 7.29
N PHE A 144 4.65 -11.42 6.52
CA PHE A 144 3.74 -10.32 6.82
C PHE A 144 2.28 -10.79 6.85
N GLY A 145 1.47 -10.28 7.77
CA GLY A 145 0.02 -10.46 7.73
C GLY A 145 -0.46 -11.91 7.59
N GLU A 146 -1.44 -12.12 6.70
CA GLU A 146 -2.04 -13.41 6.34
C GLU A 146 -1.76 -13.78 4.88
N SER A 147 -1.90 -15.07 4.55
CA SER A 147 -1.75 -15.53 3.16
C SER A 147 -2.98 -15.15 2.35
N THR A 148 -2.78 -14.70 1.12
CA THR A 148 -3.89 -14.43 0.19
C THR A 148 -3.54 -14.88 -1.22
N VAL A 149 -4.53 -14.89 -2.11
CA VAL A 149 -4.29 -14.97 -3.56
C VAL A 149 -3.90 -13.59 -4.09
N PRO A 150 -3.16 -13.48 -5.21
CA PRO A 150 -2.93 -12.19 -5.85
C PRO A 150 -4.26 -11.45 -6.09
N ARG A 151 -4.35 -10.23 -5.55
CA ARG A 151 -5.52 -9.35 -5.62
C ARG A 151 -5.09 -7.91 -5.43
N LEU A 152 -5.90 -6.94 -5.87
CA LEU A 152 -5.59 -5.51 -5.75
C LEU A 152 -5.10 -5.15 -4.33
N GLY A 153 -3.91 -4.52 -4.27
CA GLY A 153 -3.26 -4.08 -3.04
C GLY A 153 -2.58 -5.18 -2.21
N ALA A 154 -2.62 -6.45 -2.61
CA ALA A 154 -1.86 -7.49 -1.93
C ALA A 154 -0.36 -7.18 -1.96
N VAL A 155 0.33 -7.45 -0.85
CA VAL A 155 1.80 -7.38 -0.79
C VAL A 155 2.37 -8.59 -1.52
N MET A 156 3.03 -8.34 -2.63
CA MET A 156 3.59 -9.35 -3.52
C MET A 156 5.08 -9.46 -3.31
N VAL A 157 5.57 -10.67 -3.06
CA VAL A 157 7.00 -10.93 -2.84
C VAL A 157 7.57 -11.77 -3.98
N PHE A 158 8.74 -11.37 -4.46
CA PHE A 158 9.44 -11.98 -5.58
C PHE A 158 10.89 -12.32 -5.23
N TRP A 159 11.48 -13.30 -5.90
CA TRP A 159 12.92 -13.56 -5.81
C TRP A 159 13.69 -12.76 -6.87
N ARG A 160 14.95 -12.43 -6.56
CA ARG A 160 15.92 -11.86 -7.51
C ARG A 160 17.16 -12.75 -7.62
N GLU A 161 17.80 -12.76 -8.78
CA GLU A 161 18.92 -13.64 -9.16
C GLU A 161 18.57 -15.13 -9.20
N SER A 162 18.18 -15.72 -8.07
CA SER A 162 17.63 -17.08 -7.99
C SER A 162 16.65 -17.19 -6.83
N LYS A 163 15.79 -18.22 -6.85
CA LYS A 163 14.82 -18.49 -5.78
C LYS A 163 15.47 -18.63 -4.40
N ASN A 164 16.74 -19.07 -4.36
CA ASN A 164 17.49 -19.41 -3.15
C ASN A 164 18.48 -18.32 -2.69
N SER A 165 18.67 -17.23 -3.44
CA SER A 165 19.70 -16.20 -3.17
C SER A 165 19.44 -15.35 -1.92
N GLY A 166 18.25 -15.43 -1.34
CA GLY A 166 17.80 -14.52 -0.28
C GLY A 166 17.50 -13.09 -0.78
N LYS A 167 17.86 -12.74 -2.02
CA LYS A 167 17.50 -11.47 -2.65
C LYS A 167 16.08 -11.52 -3.18
N GLY A 168 15.40 -10.39 -3.13
CA GLY A 168 14.00 -10.31 -3.55
C GLY A 168 13.55 -8.91 -3.90
N HIS A 169 12.29 -8.83 -4.27
CA HIS A 169 11.55 -7.60 -4.49
C HIS A 169 10.20 -7.68 -3.80
N VAL A 170 9.68 -6.54 -3.35
CA VAL A 170 8.35 -6.45 -2.74
C VAL A 170 7.64 -5.19 -3.22
N GLY A 171 6.32 -5.30 -3.43
CA GLY A 171 5.46 -4.19 -3.81
C GLY A 171 4.00 -4.61 -3.76
N PHE A 172 3.11 -3.77 -4.28
CA PHE A 172 1.67 -4.01 -4.28
C PHE A 172 1.17 -4.47 -5.63
N TYR A 173 0.31 -5.49 -5.64
CA TYR A 173 -0.39 -5.93 -6.84
C TYR A 173 -1.36 -4.84 -7.32
N THR A 174 -1.31 -4.54 -8.62
CA THR A 174 -2.26 -3.62 -9.29
C THR A 174 -2.96 -4.22 -10.50
N GLY A 175 -2.49 -5.37 -10.98
CA GLY A 175 -3.07 -6.13 -12.08
C GLY A 175 -2.10 -7.16 -12.61
N GLU A 176 -2.44 -7.79 -13.73
CA GLU A 176 -1.62 -8.81 -14.35
C GLU A 176 -1.95 -9.05 -15.83
N ASP A 177 -1.06 -9.75 -16.52
CA ASP A 177 -1.36 -10.44 -17.77
C ASP A 177 -1.16 -11.95 -17.58
N SER A 178 -1.13 -12.70 -18.68
CA SER A 178 -0.93 -14.16 -18.65
C SER A 178 0.40 -14.59 -17.99
N ASN A 179 1.44 -13.75 -18.05
CA ASN A 179 2.82 -14.12 -17.72
C ASN A 179 3.47 -13.24 -16.65
N ALA A 180 2.88 -12.10 -16.27
CA ALA A 180 3.44 -11.15 -15.34
C ALA A 180 2.40 -10.45 -14.48
N TYR A 181 2.82 -10.01 -13.30
CA TYR A 181 2.07 -9.10 -12.45
C TYR A 181 2.49 -7.65 -12.72
N ARG A 182 1.55 -6.73 -12.66
CA ARG A 182 1.79 -5.28 -12.60
C ARG A 182 1.93 -4.87 -11.14
N ILE A 183 3.12 -4.43 -10.76
CA ILE A 183 3.51 -4.15 -9.38
C ILE A 183 3.83 -2.68 -9.20
N LEU A 184 3.17 -2.04 -8.24
CA LEU A 184 3.55 -0.73 -7.73
C LEU A 184 4.54 -0.93 -6.57
N GLY A 185 5.76 -0.45 -6.70
CA GLY A 185 6.79 -0.61 -5.68
C GLY A 185 7.84 0.49 -5.71
N GLY A 186 8.57 0.59 -4.61
CA GLY A 186 9.72 1.47 -4.45
C GLY A 186 11.02 0.85 -4.98
N ASN A 187 12.03 1.69 -5.15
CA ASN A 187 13.33 1.36 -5.74
C ASN A 187 13.31 0.64 -7.09
N GLN A 188 12.25 0.82 -7.86
CA GLN A 188 12.11 0.24 -9.19
C GLN A 188 12.63 1.25 -10.21
N THR A 189 13.86 1.05 -10.70
CA THR A 189 14.57 2.11 -11.46
C THR A 189 14.71 3.38 -10.60
N ASP A 190 15.14 3.20 -9.35
CA ASP A 190 15.51 4.28 -8.42
C ASP A 190 14.33 5.21 -8.07
N LYS A 191 13.09 4.69 -8.21
CA LYS A 191 11.85 5.42 -7.96
C LYS A 191 10.69 4.52 -7.53
N VAL A 192 9.67 5.15 -6.96
CA VAL A 192 8.34 4.56 -6.82
C VAL A 192 7.67 4.60 -8.19
N CYS A 193 7.37 3.43 -8.75
CA CYS A 193 6.63 3.32 -10.00
C CYS A 193 5.96 1.97 -10.19
N LEU A 194 5.17 1.88 -11.24
CA LEU A 194 4.59 0.64 -11.74
C LEU A 194 5.60 -0.08 -12.65
N THR A 195 5.83 -1.38 -12.42
CA THR A 195 6.60 -2.25 -13.33
C THR A 195 5.92 -3.60 -13.54
N TRP A 196 6.33 -4.31 -14.59
CA TRP A 196 5.92 -5.68 -14.85
C TRP A 196 6.93 -6.67 -14.28
N VAL A 197 6.47 -7.59 -13.44
CA VAL A 197 7.30 -8.61 -12.79
C VAL A 197 6.79 -9.99 -13.20
N GLY A 198 7.67 -10.80 -13.80
CA GLY A 198 7.30 -12.13 -14.30
C GLY A 198 6.74 -13.06 -13.22
N LYS A 199 5.68 -13.81 -13.56
CA LYS A 199 5.04 -14.78 -12.65
C LYS A 199 5.99 -15.90 -12.22
N ASP A 200 7.02 -16.18 -13.01
CA ASP A 200 8.11 -17.11 -12.68
C ASP A 200 8.92 -16.69 -11.43
N ARG A 201 8.95 -15.39 -11.13
CA ARG A 201 9.66 -14.83 -9.97
C ARG A 201 8.82 -14.80 -8.69
N PHE A 202 7.53 -15.09 -8.77
CA PHE A 202 6.59 -14.96 -7.66
C PHE A 202 6.85 -15.97 -6.55
N LEU A 203 6.67 -15.52 -5.30
CA LEU A 203 6.84 -16.34 -4.11
C LEU A 203 5.55 -16.40 -3.29
N LYS A 204 5.07 -15.24 -2.81
CA LYS A 204 3.91 -15.14 -1.91
C LYS A 204 3.14 -13.84 -2.13
N ALA A 205 1.83 -13.92 -1.95
CA ALA A 205 0.94 -12.79 -1.80
C ALA A 205 0.45 -12.74 -0.36
N ARG A 206 0.53 -11.56 0.27
CA ARG A 206 0.23 -11.34 1.69
C ARG A 206 -0.76 -10.20 1.86
N TRP A 207 -1.58 -10.30 2.91
CA TRP A 207 -2.64 -9.33 3.22
C TRP A 207 -2.52 -8.83 4.66
N PRO A 208 -2.70 -7.53 4.95
CA PRO A 208 -2.71 -7.02 6.33
C PRO A 208 -3.80 -7.70 7.18
N ARG A 209 -3.49 -8.13 8.41
CA ARG A 209 -4.48 -8.84 9.26
C ARG A 209 -5.61 -7.92 9.70
N LYS A 210 -5.30 -6.65 9.95
CA LYS A 210 -6.27 -5.62 10.35
C LYS A 210 -7.16 -5.15 9.18
N ALA A 211 -6.93 -5.66 7.97
CA ALA A 211 -7.77 -5.40 6.80
C ALA A 211 -8.64 -6.61 6.42
N SER A 212 -8.95 -7.50 7.37
CA SER A 212 -9.80 -8.68 7.18
C SER A 212 -11.20 -8.32 6.67
N SER A 213 -11.75 -7.17 7.09
CA SER A 213 -13.08 -6.68 6.70
C SER A 213 -13.23 -6.41 5.19
N LEU A 214 -12.10 -6.15 4.50
CA LEU A 214 -12.01 -5.97 3.05
C LEU A 214 -12.01 -7.31 2.29
N GLY A 215 -12.54 -8.36 2.92
CA GLY A 215 -12.47 -9.74 2.48
C GLY A 215 -12.85 -9.95 1.00
N GLY A 216 -12.04 -10.78 0.33
CA GLY A 216 -12.43 -11.57 -0.83
C GLY A 216 -12.86 -10.83 -2.11
N GLY A 217 -12.27 -9.68 -2.43
CA GLY A 217 -12.46 -9.07 -3.74
C GLY A 217 -11.82 -9.93 -4.83
N ASP A 218 -12.65 -10.69 -5.56
CA ASP A 218 -12.34 -11.14 -6.91
C ASP A 218 -11.88 -9.93 -7.72
N ALA A 219 -10.67 -9.97 -8.25
CA ALA A 219 -10.30 -9.24 -9.47
C ALA A 219 -8.84 -9.54 -9.79
N ILE A 220 -8.63 -10.65 -10.49
CA ILE A 220 -7.56 -10.66 -11.48
C ILE A 220 -7.87 -9.48 -12.44
N ILE A 221 -7.17 -8.36 -12.25
CA ILE A 221 -7.27 -7.23 -13.16
C ILE A 221 -6.38 -7.55 -14.36
N VAL A 222 -6.99 -8.12 -15.40
CA VAL A 222 -6.29 -8.42 -16.64
C VAL A 222 -5.97 -7.12 -17.38
N MET A 223 -4.71 -6.97 -17.78
CA MET A 223 -4.20 -5.79 -18.46
C MET A 223 -3.50 -6.19 -19.76
N ASN A 224 -3.54 -5.30 -20.75
CA ASN A 224 -2.73 -5.43 -21.96
C ASN A 224 -1.36 -4.79 -21.71
N ARG A 225 -0.30 -5.60 -21.82
CA ARG A 225 1.07 -5.12 -21.67
C ARG A 225 1.64 -4.61 -22.98
N THR A 226 2.25 -3.42 -22.94
CA THR A 226 3.06 -2.88 -24.05
C THR A 226 4.52 -2.69 -23.68
N GLU A 227 4.86 -2.76 -22.39
CA GLU A 227 6.23 -2.61 -21.88
C GLU A 227 6.91 -3.96 -21.58
N ASP A 228 8.25 -3.95 -21.48
CA ASP A 228 9.04 -5.14 -21.12
C ASP A 228 8.94 -5.51 -19.63
N LEU A 229 9.33 -6.75 -19.30
CA LEU A 229 9.47 -7.18 -17.92
C LEU A 229 10.64 -6.47 -17.25
N SER A 230 10.40 -5.99 -16.03
CA SER A 230 11.47 -5.48 -15.19
C SER A 230 12.43 -6.60 -14.77
N ARG A 231 13.71 -6.24 -14.66
CA ARG A 231 14.79 -7.04 -14.09
C ARG A 231 15.62 -6.25 -13.08
N ASN A 232 15.29 -4.97 -12.88
CA ASN A 232 16.01 -4.04 -12.01
C ASN A 232 15.04 -3.36 -11.02
N GLU A 233 14.77 -4.04 -9.91
CA GLU A 233 13.83 -3.57 -8.87
C GLU A 233 14.50 -3.26 -7.52
N ALA A 234 15.84 -3.29 -7.45
CA ALA A 234 16.58 -2.94 -6.25
C ALA A 234 18.09 -2.84 -6.50
#